data_AF-A0A846C5D5-F1
#
_entry.id   AF-A0A846C5D5-F1
#
_cell.length_a   1.000
_cell.length_b   1.000
_cell.length_c   1.000
_cell.angle_alpha   90.00
_cell.angle_beta   90.00
_cell.angle_gamma   90.00
#
_symmetry.space_group_name_H-M   'P 1'
#
loop_
_entity.id
_entity.type
_entity.pdbx_description
1 polymer ?
#
loop_
_entity_poly.entity_id
_entity_poly.type
_entity_poly.pdbx_seq_one_letter_code
_entity_poly.pdbx_strand_id
1 'polypeptide(L)' 'MKTLLKWTVTEYHHLINTGILIDGHTELLHGEIVEISPESAIHTQIKE' A
#
# COMPACT_ATOMS: atom_id res chain seq x y z
N MET A 1 11.19 -6.00 9.04
CA MET A 1 12.42 -6.21 8.24
C MET A 1 12.61 -4.96 7.41
N LYS A 2 13.75 -4.26 7.52
CA LYS A 2 13.97 -2.97 6.83
C LYS A 2 14.71 -3.24 5.52
N THR A 3 14.15 -2.85 4.38
CA THR A 3 14.80 -3.06 3.08
C THR A 3 15.85 -1.96 2.85
N LEU A 4 17.01 -2.32 2.30
CA LEU A 4 18.03 -1.33 1.92
C LEU A 4 17.60 -0.50 0.70
N LEU A 5 16.72 -1.07 -0.12
CA LEU A 5 16.12 -0.39 -1.25
C LEU A 5 15.09 0.63 -0.76
N LYS A 6 15.23 1.86 -1.25
CA LYS A 6 14.28 2.95 -1.05
C LYS A 6 13.66 3.30 -2.40
N TRP A 7 12.35 3.15 -2.48
CA TRP A 7 11.57 3.41 -3.68
C TRP A 7 11.22 4.89 -3.78
N THR A 8 11.27 5.41 -5.00
CA THR A 8 10.71 6.72 -5.35
C THR A 8 9.22 6.59 -5.64
N VAL A 9 8.51 7.71 -5.56
CA VAL A 9 7.07 7.79 -5.89
C VAL A 9 6.80 7.31 -7.32
N THR A 10 7.68 7.68 -8.27
CA THR A 10 7.56 7.27 -9.67
C THR A 10 7.69 5.75 -9.84
N GLU A 11 8.66 5.12 -9.18
CA GLU A 11 8.83 3.66 -9.24
C GLU A 11 7.66 2.94 -8.59
N TYR A 12 7.16 3.43 -7.45
CA TYR A 12 5.98 2.88 -6.80
C TYR A 12 4.75 2.90 -7.73
N HIS A 13 4.45 4.03 -8.39
CA HIS A 13 3.36 4.07 -9.38
C HIS A 13 3.61 3.16 -10.58
N HIS A 14 4.87 3.00 -11.02
CA HIS A 14 5.21 2.05 -12.07
C HIS A 14 4.92 0.60 -11.66
N LEU A 15 5.17 0.23 -10.39
CA LEU A 15 4.82 -1.09 -9.87
C LEU A 15 3.30 -1.33 -9.80
N ILE A 16 2.53 -0.30 -9.46
CA ILE A 16 1.05 -0.36 -9.49
C ILE A 16 0.56 -0.53 -10.93
N ASN A 17 1.06 0.30 -11.86
CA ASN A 17 0.64 0.27 -13.27
C ASN A 17 1.00 -1.04 -13.98
N THR A 18 2.09 -1.69 -13.58
CA THR A 18 2.51 -3.00 -14.11
C THR A 18 1.76 -4.16 -13.48
N GLY A 19 0.93 -3.91 -12.46
CA GLY A 19 0.17 -4.93 -11.74
C GLY A 19 1.00 -5.76 -10.77
N ILE A 20 2.24 -5.36 -10.48
CA ILE A 20 3.10 -6.00 -9.47
C ILE A 20 2.57 -5.71 -8.06
N LEU A 21 2.07 -4.49 -7.86
CA LEU A 21 1.40 -4.07 -6.63
C LEU A 21 -0.08 -3.82 -6.90
N ILE A 22 -0.90 -4.14 -5.90
CA ILE A 22 -2.33 -3.88 -5.91
C ILE A 22 -2.57 -2.55 -5.21
N ASP A 23 -3.21 -1.63 -5.93
CA ASP A 23 -3.62 -0.35 -5.37
C ASP A 23 -4.58 -0.54 -4.19
N GLY A 24 -4.43 0.30 -3.17
CA GLY A 24 -5.25 0.24 -1.94
C GLY A 24 -4.90 -0.85 -0.92
N HIS A 25 -3.90 -1.70 -1.18
CA HIS A 25 -3.37 -2.67 -0.19
C HIS A 25 -1.92 -2.38 0.21
N THR A 26 -1.27 -1.43 -0.44
CA THR A 26 0.13 -1.07 -0.16
C THR A 26 0.32 0.43 -0.24
N GLU A 27 1.19 1.00 0.59
CA GLU A 27 1.53 2.43 0.60
C GLU A 27 3.04 2.62 0.60
N LEU A 28 3.51 3.73 0.02
CA LEU A 28 4.91 4.14 0.06
C LEU A 28 5.17 5.09 1.23
N LEU A 29 5.80 4.60 2.30
CA LEU A 29 6.17 5.39 3.47
C LEU A 29 7.70 5.45 3.62
N HIS A 30 8.27 6.66 3.62
CA HIS A 30 9.73 6.87 3.76
C HIS A 30 10.58 6.03 2.78
N GLY A 31 10.08 5.83 1.56
CA GLY A 31 10.71 5.00 0.53
C GLY A 31 10.56 3.49 0.76
N GLU A 32 9.75 3.04 1.71
CA GLU A 32 9.44 1.63 1.95
C GLU A 32 8.00 1.35 1.52
N ILE A 33 7.79 0.23 0.85
CA ILE A 33 6.45 -0.24 0.48
C ILE A 33 5.94 -1.06 1.65
N VAL A 34 4.89 -0.58 2.29
CA VAL A 34 4.25 -1.22 3.43
C VAL A 34 2.89 -1.76 3.01
N GLU A 35 2.54 -2.94 3.48
CA GLU A 35 1.19 -3.48 3.31
C GLU A 35 0.25 -2.76 4.29
N ILE A 36 -0.88 -2.31 3.80
CA ILE A 36 -1.95 -1.73 4.60
C ILE A 36 -3.16 -2.62 4.48
N SER A 37 -3.77 -2.93 5.61
CA SER A 37 -5.06 -3.62 5.61
C SER A 37 -6.09 -2.77 4.88
N PRO A 38 -6.92 -3.35 3.99
CA PRO A 38 -7.90 -2.59 3.25
C PRO A 38 -8.80 -1.80 4.20
N GLU A 39 -9.13 -0.56 3.81
CA GLU A 39 -9.95 0.36 4.61
C GLU A 39 -11.46 -0.03 4.55
N SER A 40 -11.78 -1.31 4.76
CA SER A 40 -13.16 -1.83 4.77
C SER A 40 -13.64 -2.20 6.18
N ALA A 41 -14.93 -1.96 6.38
CA ALA A 41 -15.61 -1.70 7.65
C ALA A 41 -15.35 -2.67 8.81
N ILE A 42 -14.44 -2.30 9.71
CA ILE A 42 -14.62 -2.55 11.16
C ILE A 42 -14.79 -1.21 11.92
N HIS A 43 -14.91 -0.08 11.20
CA HIS A 43 -15.20 1.24 11.77
C HIS A 43 -16.65 1.73 11.55
N THR A 44 -17.53 0.88 11.01
CA THR A 44 -18.98 1.14 11.05
C THR A 44 -19.63 0.03 11.86
N GLN A 45 -20.01 0.37 13.10
CA GLN A 45 -20.87 -0.47 13.93
C GLN A 45 -22.14 -0.86 13.14
N ILE A 46 -22.47 -2.15 13.24
CA ILE A 46 -23.81 -2.78 13.22
C ILE A 46 -24.87 -2.04 12.39
N LYS A 47 -25.27 -2.62 11.27
CA LYS A 47 -26.63 -2.38 10.74
C LYS A 47 -27.58 -3.39 11.38
N GLU A 48 -28.62 -2.85 12.00
CA GLU A 48 -29.80 -3.53 12.56
C GLU A 48 -30.55 -4.38 11.52
#